data_AF-A0A017HC94-F1
#
_entry.id   AF-A0A017HC94-F1
#
_cell.length_a   1.000
_cell.length_b   1.000
_cell.length_c   1.000
_cell.angle_alpha   90.00
_cell.angle_beta   90.00
_cell.angle_gamma   90.00
#
_symmetry.space_group_name_H-M   'P 1'
#
loop_
_entity.id
_entity.type
_entity.pdbx_description
1 polymer ?
#
loop_
_entity_poly.entity_id
_entity_poly.type
_entity_poly.pdbx_seq_one_letter_code
_entity_poly.pdbx_strand_id
1 'polypeptide(L)' 'MALSYRARRRWALVILLVGLPLYIVAAVTIMDVLRDRFGRPIWWLEILVFVALGIIWALPFRSVFKGVGRDDPDAPRPPK' A
#
# COMPACT_ATOMS: atom_id res chain seq x y z
N MET A 1 4.55 4.63 27.59
CA MET A 1 5.25 5.06 26.37
C MET A 1 4.25 5.05 25.21
N ALA A 2 3.40 6.08 25.16
CA ALA A 2 2.41 6.21 24.10
C ALA A 2 3.15 6.54 22.81
N LEU A 3 3.22 5.60 21.87
CA LEU A 3 3.84 5.83 20.57
C LEU A 3 3.07 6.95 19.88
N SER A 4 3.70 8.13 19.94
CA SER A 4 3.30 9.41 19.41
C SER A 4 2.56 9.24 18.10
N TYR A 5 1.36 9.81 18.01
CA TYR A 5 0.56 9.91 16.79
C TYR A 5 1.40 10.35 15.56
N ARG A 6 2.42 11.19 15.79
CA ARG A 6 3.41 11.62 14.78
C ARG A 6 4.29 10.49 14.24
N ALA A 7 4.67 9.50 15.05
CA ALA A 7 5.46 8.36 14.59
C ALA A 7 4.63 7.48 13.63
N ARG A 8 3.37 7.21 13.96
CA ARG A 8 2.45 6.48 13.07
C ARG A 8 2.27 7.17 11.72
N ARG A 9 2.12 8.50 11.73
CA ARG A 9 2.01 9.32 10.51
C ARG A 9 3.28 9.29 9.64
N ARG A 10 4.48 9.34 10.24
CA ARG A 10 5.75 9.24 9.52
C ARG A 10 5.94 7.86 8.87
N TRP A 11 5.63 6.79 9.58
CA TRP A 11 5.71 5.44 9.04
C TRP A 11 4.75 5.23 7.87
N ALA A 12 3.54 5.79 7.93
CA ALA A 12 2.60 5.76 6.80
C ALA A 12 3.13 6.48 5.56
N LEU A 13 3.77 7.66 5.73
CA LEU A 13 4.39 8.38 4.62
C LEU A 13 5.56 7.61 4.01
N VAL A 14 6.43 7.01 4.84
CA VAL A 14 7.54 6.18 4.34
C VAL A 14 7.01 4.98 3.58
N ILE A 15 5.98 4.32 4.10
CA ILE A 15 5.38 3.15 3.47
C ILE A 15 4.64 3.52 2.18
N LEU A 16 4.01 4.70 2.11
CA LEU A 16 3.45 5.20 0.86
C LEU A 16 4.55 5.54 -0.15
N LEU A 17 5.63 6.21 0.28
CA LEU A 17 6.68 6.69 -0.61
C LEU A 17 7.62 5.58 -1.08
N VAL A 18 7.88 4.57 -0.25
CA VAL A 18 8.79 3.44 -0.56
C VAL A 18 8.01 2.20 -0.92
N GLY A 19 6.96 1.88 -0.17
CA GLY A 19 6.15 0.71 -0.45
C GLY A 19 5.49 0.80 -1.83
N LEU A 20 4.87 1.93 -2.17
CA LEU A 20 4.16 2.07 -3.46
C LEU A 20 5.07 1.84 -4.67
N PRO A 21 6.27 2.44 -4.78
CA PRO A 21 7.18 2.11 -5.88
C PRO A 21 7.65 0.67 -5.83
N LEU A 22 7.95 0.10 -4.65
CA LEU A 22 8.33 -1.31 -4.53
C LEU A 22 7.22 -2.25 -5.06
N TYR A 23 5.96 -1.92 -4.78
CA TYR A 23 4.79 -2.64 -5.27
C TYR A 23 4.66 -2.60 -6.77
N ILE A 24 4.83 -1.41 -7.35
CA ILE A 24 4.74 -1.22 -8.80
C ILE A 24 5.82 -2.06 -9.47
N VAL A 25 7.05 -2.06 -8.95
CA VAL A 25 8.14 -2.89 -9.47
C VAL A 25 7.77 -4.38 -9.38
N ALA A 26 7.26 -4.84 -8.24
CA ALA A 26 6.82 -6.24 -8.09
C ALA A 26 5.67 -6.60 -9.06
N ALA A 27 4.69 -5.71 -9.21
CA ALA A 27 3.55 -5.88 -10.12
C ALA A 27 4.00 -6.06 -11.56
N VAL A 28 4.86 -5.15 -12.03
CA VAL A 28 5.41 -5.17 -13.39
C VAL A 28 6.26 -6.41 -13.59
N THR A 29 7.12 -6.76 -12.62
CA THR A 29 7.97 -7.96 -12.69
C THR A 29 7.14 -9.24 -12.80
N ILE A 30 6.10 -9.38 -11.98
CA ILE A 30 5.20 -10.54 -12.04
C ILE A 30 4.52 -10.61 -13.40
N MET A 31 3.98 -9.50 -13.90
CA MET A 31 3.32 -9.45 -15.20
C MET A 31 4.27 -9.77 -16.35
N ASP A 32 5.52 -9.31 -16.29
CA ASP A 32 6.51 -9.56 -17.32
C ASP A 32 6.92 -11.04 -17.37
N VAL A 33 7.18 -11.65 -16.20
CA VAL A 33 7.45 -13.09 -16.07
C VAL A 33 6.28 -13.93 -16.58
N LEU A 34 5.05 -13.49 -16.31
CA LEU A 34 3.84 -14.18 -16.77
C LEU A 34 3.67 -14.06 -18.28
N ARG A 35 3.92 -12.87 -18.85
CA ARG A 35 3.88 -12.63 -20.29
C ARG A 35 4.91 -13.49 -21.02
N ASP A 36 6.13 -13.53 -20.53
CA ASP A 36 7.23 -14.31 -21.10
C ASP A 36 6.92 -15.83 -21.09
N ARG A 37 6.37 -16.35 -19.98
CA ARG A 37 6.05 -17.77 -19.85
C ARG A 37 4.84 -18.25 -20.64
N PHE A 38 3.82 -17.40 -20.79
CA PHE A 38 2.55 -17.81 -21.37
C PHE A 38 2.32 -17.30 -22.81
N GLY A 39 3.22 -16.47 -23.36
CA GLY A 39 3.28 -16.11 -24.79
C GLY A 39 2.13 -15.26 -25.32
N ARG A 40 0.96 -15.27 -24.68
CA ARG A 40 -0.22 -14.42 -24.92
C ARG A 40 -1.00 -14.23 -23.61
N PRO A 41 -1.29 -12.98 -23.18
CA PRO A 41 -2.06 -12.75 -21.97
C PRO A 41 -3.49 -13.25 -22.15
N ILE A 42 -3.86 -14.27 -21.39
CA ILE A 42 -5.25 -14.69 -21.20
C ILE A 42 -5.87 -13.63 -20.30
N TRP A 43 -6.88 -12.92 -20.79
CA TRP A 43 -7.54 -11.82 -20.10
C TRP A 43 -8.01 -12.14 -18.66
N TRP A 44 -8.39 -13.40 -18.40
CA TRP A 44 -8.74 -13.88 -17.07
C TRP A 44 -7.56 -13.94 -16.09
N LEU A 45 -6.37 -14.28 -16.58
CA LEU A 45 -5.17 -14.39 -15.77
C LEU A 45 -4.73 -13.01 -15.27
N GLU A 46 -4.88 -12.00 -16.12
CA GLU A 46 -4.61 -10.60 -15.79
C GLU A 46 -5.50 -10.11 -14.64
N ILE A 47 -6.80 -10.47 -14.68
CA ILE A 47 -7.74 -10.21 -13.58
C ILE A 47 -7.31 -10.94 -12.29
N LEU A 48 -7.00 -12.24 -12.38
CA LEU A 48 -6.59 -13.04 -11.23
C LEU A 48 -5.34 -12.47 -10.56
N VAL A 49 -4.35 -12.07 -11.37
CA VAL A 49 -3.10 -11.47 -10.89
C VAL A 49 -3.39 -10.14 -10.20
N PHE A 50 -4.18 -9.25 -10.80
CA PHE A 50 -4.50 -7.97 -10.15
C PHE A 50 -5.26 -8.15 -8.83
N VAL A 51 -6.17 -9.11 -8.74
CA VAL A 51 -6.86 -9.44 -7.48
C VAL A 51 -5.87 -9.98 -6.44
N ALA A 52 -5.02 -10.93 -6.82
CA ALA A 52 -4.02 -11.49 -5.91
C ALA A 52 -3.04 -10.41 -5.42
N LEU A 53 -2.56 -9.56 -6.33
CA LEU A 53 -1.68 -8.44 -6.04
C LEU A 53 -2.35 -7.46 -5.06
N GLY A 54 -3.62 -7.13 -5.30
CA GLY A 54 -4.43 -6.28 -4.43
C GLY A 54 -4.64 -6.88 -3.03
N ILE A 55 -4.84 -8.20 -2.91
CA ILE A 55 -4.96 -8.88 -1.61
C ILE A 55 -3.62 -8.87 -0.86
N ILE A 56 -2.53 -9.21 -1.56
CA ILE A 56 -1.16 -9.17 -1.01
C ILE A 56 -0.83 -7.76 -0.51
N TRP A 57 -1.27 -6.73 -1.22
CA TRP A 57 -1.11 -5.34 -0.80
C TRP A 57 -2.02 -4.98 0.38
N ALA A 58 -3.28 -5.37 0.35
CA ALA A 58 -4.24 -4.97 1.38
C ALA A 58 -3.87 -5.52 2.77
N LEU A 59 -3.32 -6.73 2.86
CA LEU A 59 -3.04 -7.41 4.13
C LEU A 59 -2.04 -6.66 5.03
N PRO A 60 -0.80 -6.35 4.60
CA PRO A 60 0.16 -5.63 5.44
C PRO A 60 -0.21 -4.14 5.60
N PHE A 61 -0.72 -3.51 4.54
CA PHE A 61 -0.97 -2.06 4.54
C PHE A 61 -2.22 -1.66 5.30
N ARG A 62 -3.22 -2.55 5.47
CA ARG A 62 -4.41 -2.25 6.27
C ARG A 62 -4.05 -1.85 7.71
N SER A 63 -3.00 -2.41 8.28
CA SER A 63 -2.53 -2.06 9.64
C SER A 63 -1.89 -0.66 9.68
N VAL A 64 -1.18 -0.29 8.61
CA VAL A 64 -0.43 0.96 8.47
C VAL A 64 -1.36 2.13 8.19
N PHE A 65 -2.34 1.94 7.30
CA PHE A 65 -3.32 2.98 6.97
C PHE A 65 -4.39 3.17 8.04
N LYS A 66 -4.57 2.21 8.96
CA LYS A 66 -5.49 2.34 10.11
C LYS A 66 -4.99 3.41 11.08
N GLY A 67 -5.44 4.63 10.88
CA GLY A 67 -5.16 5.78 11.76
C GLY A 67 -4.41 6.94 11.12
N VAL A 68 -4.10 6.88 9.82
CA VAL A 68 -3.49 8.00 9.08
C VAL A 68 -4.44 9.20 8.95
N GLY A 69 -5.73 8.93 8.77
CA GLY A 69 -6.79 9.96 8.67
C GLY A 69 -7.41 10.37 10.01
N ARG A 70 -6.88 9.93 11.15
CA ARG A 70 -7.31 10.51 12.44
C ARG A 70 -6.68 11.88 12.57
N ASP A 71 -7.44 12.89 12.97
CA ASP A 71 -6.88 14.21 13.30
C ASP A 71 -5.93 14.11 14.49
N ASP A 72 -4.96 15.03 14.53
CA ASP A 72 -3.98 15.13 15.61
C ASP A 72 -4.73 15.43 16.93
N PRO A 73 -4.73 14.51 17.91
CA PRO A 73 -5.41 14.76 19.18
C PRO A 73 -4.79 15.93 19.95
N ASP A 74 -3.57 16.36 19.60
CA ASP A 74 -2.87 17.52 20.16
C ASP A 74 -2.97 18.77 19.27
N ALA A 75 -3.79 18.77 18.21
CA ALA A 75 -3.99 19.98 17.40
C ALA A 75 -4.51 21.12 18.27
N PRO A 76 -3.89 22.32 18.24
CA PRO A 76 -4.39 23.48 18.96
C PRO A 76 -5.85 23.73 18.58
N ARG A 77 -6.76 23.69 19.57
CA ARG A 77 -8.16 24.02 19.30
C ARG A 77 -8.23 25.44 18.73
N PRO A 78 -8.96 25.67 17.63
CA PRO A 78 -9.17 27.02 17.12
C PRO A 78 -9.84 27.85 18.23
N PRO A 79 -9.43 29.13 18.40
CA PRO A 79 -10.08 30.01 19.35
C PRO A 79 -11.56 30.14 19.00
N LYS A 80 -12.41 30.08 20.03
CA LYS A 80 -13.87 30.23 19.94
C LYS A 80 -14.25 31.61 19.41
#